data_AF-A0A9W5TBV0-F1
#
_entry.id   AF-A0A9W5TBV0-F1
#
_cell.length_a   1.000
_cell.length_b   1.000
_cell.length_c   1.000
_cell.angle_alpha   90.00
_cell.angle_beta   90.00
_cell.angle_gamma   90.00
#
_symmetry.space_group_name_H-M   'P 1'
#
loop_
_entity.id
_entity.type
_entity.pdbx_description
1 polymer ?
#
loop_
_entity_poly.entity_id
_entity_poly.type
_entity_poly.pdbx_seq_one_letter_code
_entity_poly.pdbx_strand_id
1 'polypeptide(L)'
;MESSAFIRLMTICYALVGAVVTVGVQLIFRNRYEGKERKEFYMLTLLLVPLGTFCLWLMWFCMYVAQLNPMISPIKHFYDHAEQLQKATA
;
A
#
# COMPACT_ATOMS: atom_id res chain seq x y z
N MET A 1 2.48 13.53 -14.76
CA MET A 1 3.53 13.18 -13.77
C MET A 1 4.33 12.06 -14.40
N GLU A 2 5.64 12.18 -14.56
CA GLU A 2 6.45 11.07 -15.09
C GLU A 2 6.25 9.85 -14.18
N SER A 3 5.97 8.67 -14.75
CA SER A 3 5.68 7.45 -13.98
C SER A 3 6.79 7.14 -12.96
N SER A 4 8.03 7.52 -13.27
CA SER A 4 9.20 7.40 -12.38
C SER A 4 9.15 8.33 -11.17
N ALA A 5 8.57 9.53 -11.29
CA ALA A 5 8.43 10.47 -10.18
C ALA A 5 7.37 9.98 -9.18
N PHE A 6 6.28 9.41 -9.68
CA PHE A 6 5.22 8.86 -8.85
C PHE A 6 5.66 7.64 -8.03
N ILE A 7 6.41 6.71 -8.65
CA ILE A 7 6.98 5.56 -7.94
C ILE A 7 7.95 6.02 -6.83
N ARG A 8 8.81 7.01 -7.13
CA ARG A 8 9.74 7.58 -6.16
C ARG A 8 9.01 8.20 -4.97
N LEU A 9 8.00 9.02 -5.23
CA LEU A 9 7.18 9.67 -4.20
C LEU A 9 6.54 8.63 -3.27
N MET A 10 5.85 7.65 -3.84
CA MET A 10 5.13 6.64 -3.05
C MET A 10 6.07 5.75 -2.26
N THR A 11 7.24 5.40 -2.81
CA THR A 11 8.27 4.66 -2.08
C THR A 11 8.76 5.44 -0.86
N ILE A 12 9.00 6.75 -1.00
CA ILE A 12 9.36 7.61 0.14
C ILE A 12 8.23 7.67 1.16
N CYS A 13 6.97 7.81 0.72
CA CYS A 13 5.81 7.82 1.62
C CYS A 13 5.71 6.53 2.44
N TYR A 14 5.81 5.36 1.81
CA TYR A 14 5.78 4.07 2.52
C TYR A 14 6.95 3.92 3.49
N ALA A 15 8.15 4.35 3.11
CA ALA A 15 9.31 4.34 3.98
C ALA A 15 9.14 5.25 5.22
N LEU A 16 8.63 6.47 5.02
CA LEU A 16 8.34 7.40 6.11
C LEU A 16 7.25 6.88 7.04
N VAL A 17 6.17 6.33 6.51
CA VAL A 17 5.10 5.72 7.31
C VAL A 17 5.64 4.54 8.11
N GLY A 18 6.43 3.66 7.49
CA GLY A 18 7.07 2.53 8.18
C GLY A 18 7.97 2.99 9.34
N ALA A 19 8.78 4.03 9.11
CA ALA A 19 9.65 4.59 10.14
C ALA A 19 8.83 5.20 11.30
N VAL A 20 7.81 6.00 10.98
CA VAL A 20 6.92 6.62 11.97
C VAL A 20 6.19 5.57 12.80
N VAL A 21 5.65 4.52 12.17
CA VAL A 21 4.96 3.42 12.87
C VAL A 21 5.93 2.64 13.74
N THR A 22 7.13 2.34 13.23
CA THR A 22 8.16 1.61 14.01
C THR A 22 8.53 2.38 15.27
N VAL A 23 8.82 3.68 15.16
CA VAL A 23 9.14 4.54 16.31
C VAL A 23 7.93 4.72 17.22
N GLY A 24 6.73 4.94 16.66
CA GLY A 24 5.49 5.15 17.40
C GLY A 24 5.14 3.95 18.29
N VAL A 25 5.19 2.73 17.74
CA VAL A 25 4.96 1.50 18.50
C VAL A 25 6.00 1.36 19.62
N GLN A 26 7.27 1.62 19.32
CA GLN A 26 8.33 1.56 20.32
C GLN A 26 8.14 2.58 21.46
N LEU A 27 7.65 3.78 21.19
CA LEU A 27 7.40 4.81 22.20
C LEU A 27 6.17 4.48 23.06
N ILE A 28 5.08 4.02 22.45
CA ILE A 28 3.83 3.68 23.16
C ILE A 28 4.05 2.50 24.12
N PHE A 29 4.76 1.46 23.68
CA PHE A 29 4.98 0.25 24.46
C PHE A 29 6.24 0.30 25.35
N ARG A 30 7.02 1.39 25.29
CA ARG A 30 8.27 1.53 26.07
C ARG A 30 8.07 1.33 27.57
N ASN A 31 6.98 1.88 28.10
CA ASN A 31 6.70 1.87 29.54
C ASN A 31 5.90 0.64 29.99
N ARG A 32 5.57 -0.29 29.08
CA ARG A 32 4.75 -1.47 29.39
C ARG A 32 5.57 -2.72 29.72
N TYR A 33 6.83 -2.77 29.31
CA TYR A 33 7.69 -3.96 29.45
C TYR A 33 8.96 -3.67 30.24
N GLU A 34 9.31 -4.56 31.18
CA GLU A 34 10.50 -4.43 32.04
C GLU A 34 11.64 -5.35 31.59
N GLY A 35 12.87 -4.85 31.69
CA GLY A 35 14.10 -5.65 31.57
C GLY A 35 14.25 -6.46 30.27
N LYS A 36 14.13 -7.77 30.38
CA LYS A 36 14.54 -8.76 29.35
C LYS A 36 13.51 -8.88 28.22
N GLU A 37 12.22 -8.85 28.53
CA GLU A 37 11.12 -8.90 27.56
C GLU A 37 11.11 -7.68 26.64
N ARG A 38 11.59 -6.53 27.14
CA ARG A 38 11.69 -5.30 26.36
C ARG A 38 12.64 -5.43 25.16
N LYS A 39 13.75 -6.18 25.29
CA LYS A 39 14.70 -6.41 24.19
C LYS A 39 14.09 -7.29 23.09
N GLU A 40 13.39 -8.35 23.48
CA GLU A 40 12.70 -9.24 22.56
C GLU A 40 11.58 -8.50 21.83
N PHE A 41 10.80 -7.67 22.54
CA PHE A 41 9.80 -6.79 21.95
C PHE A 41 10.40 -5.81 20.94
N TYR A 42 11.55 -5.19 21.24
CA TYR A 42 12.23 -4.31 20.29
C TYR A 42 12.71 -5.06 19.04
N MET A 43 13.31 -6.24 19.20
CA MET A 43 13.75 -7.05 18.07
C MET A 43 12.57 -7.48 17.19
N LEU A 44 11.50 -7.97 17.81
CA LEU A 44 10.27 -8.35 17.11
C LEU A 44 9.69 -7.15 16.37
N THR A 45 9.53 -6.00 17.04
CA THR A 45 8.96 -4.79 16.43
C THR A 45 9.83 -4.29 15.27
N LEU A 46 11.16 -4.28 15.44
CA LEU A 46 12.10 -3.84 14.42
C LEU A 46 12.14 -4.80 13.23
N LEU A 47 11.77 -6.07 13.39
CA LEU A 47 11.70 -7.02 12.28
C LEU A 47 10.31 -7.01 11.61
N LEU A 48 9.23 -7.12 12.39
CA LEU A 48 7.88 -7.31 11.88
C LEU A 48 7.30 -6.07 11.21
N VAL A 49 7.53 -4.88 11.79
CA VAL A 49 6.96 -3.63 11.28
C VAL A 49 7.53 -3.25 9.91
N PRO A 50 8.86 -3.21 9.69
CA PRO A 50 9.39 -2.92 8.36
C PRO A 50 9.11 -4.05 7.37
N LEU A 51 9.10 -5.32 7.79
CA LEU A 51 8.71 -6.42 6.91
C LEU A 51 7.26 -6.25 6.41
N GLY A 52 6.32 -5.96 7.31
CA GLY A 52 4.93 -5.70 6.94
C GLY A 52 4.77 -4.48 6.05
N THR A 53 5.48 -3.39 6.36
CA THR A 53 5.48 -2.17 5.54
C THR A 53 6.03 -2.45 4.14
N PHE A 54 7.12 -3.22 4.05
CA PHE A 54 7.71 -3.65 2.79
C PHE A 54 6.76 -4.51 1.96
N CYS A 55 6.04 -5.44 2.60
CA CYS A 55 5.01 -6.24 1.91
C CYS A 55 3.87 -5.37 1.35
N LEU A 56 3.38 -4.39 2.11
CA LEU A 56 2.34 -3.46 1.64
C LEU A 56 2.85 -2.58 0.49
N TRP A 57 4.10 -2.12 0.57
CA TRP A 57 4.75 -1.39 -0.52
C TRP A 57 4.88 -2.26 -1.78
N LEU A 58 5.30 -3.52 -1.64
CA LEU A 58 5.39 -4.46 -2.77
C LEU A 58 4.02 -4.71 -3.42
N MET A 59 2.98 -4.92 -2.62
CA MET A 59 1.63 -5.11 -3.14
C MET A 59 1.17 -3.91 -3.96
N TRP A 60 1.35 -2.70 -3.43
CA TRP A 60 1.06 -1.46 -4.14
C TRP A 60 1.88 -1.34 -5.43
N PHE A 61 3.19 -1.61 -5.36
CA PHE A 61 4.09 -1.53 -6.50
C PHE A 61 3.67 -2.50 -7.62
N CYS A 62 3.36 -3.75 -7.29
CA CYS A 62 2.88 -4.75 -8.24
C CYS A 62 1.58 -4.31 -8.91
N MET A 63 0.60 -3.80 -8.15
CA MET A 63 -0.66 -3.29 -8.70
C MET A 63 -0.42 -2.10 -9.64
N TYR A 64 0.50 -1.20 -9.29
CA TYR A 64 0.83 -0.06 -10.13
C TYR A 64 1.52 -0.47 -11.43
N VAL A 65 2.49 -1.39 -11.38
CA VAL A 65 3.20 -1.88 -12.57
C VAL A 65 2.27 -2.61 -13.53
N ALA A 66 1.30 -3.38 -13.00
CA ALA A 66 0.29 -4.05 -13.82
C ALA A 66 -0.56 -3.08 -14.66
N GLN A 67 -0.65 -1.80 -14.26
CA GLN A 67 -1.42 -0.77 -14.96
C GLN A 67 -0.59 0.09 -15.92
N LEU A 68 0.76 -0.03 -15.92
CA LEU A 68 1.61 0.80 -16.77
C LEU A 68 1.50 0.46 -18.27
N ASN A 69 1.22 -0.81 -18.61
CA ASN A 69 1.03 -1.28 -19.98
C ASN A 69 -0.16 -2.26 -20.05
N PRO A 70 -1.41 -1.78 -19.97
CA PRO A 70 -2.58 -2.65 -20.02
C PRO A 70 -2.74 -3.25 -21.42
N MET A 71 -2.74 -4.58 -21.52
CA MET A 71 -3.03 -5.29 -22.78
C MET A 71 -4.53 -5.30 -23.12
N ILE A 72 -5.38 -4.96 -22.16
CA ILE A 72 -6.85 -4.97 -22.29
C ILE A 72 -7.35 -3.59 -21.86
N SER A 73 -8.06 -2.91 -22.76
CA SER A 73 -8.75 -1.67 -22.45
C SER A 73 -10.21 -1.94 -22.08
N PRO A 74 -10.82 -1.12 -21.20
CA PRO A 74 -12.23 -1.30 -20.83
C PRO A 74 -13.15 -1.07 -22.05
N ILE A 75 -14.01 -2.06 -22.33
CA ILE A 75 -14.99 -2.01 -23.43
C ILE A 75 -16.19 -1.19 -22.99
N LYS A 76 -16.25 0.08 -23.42
CA LYS A 76 -17.37 0.99 -23.09
C LYS A 76 -18.63 0.71 -23.93
N HIS A 77 -18.46 0.22 -25.15
CA HIS A 77 -19.55 0.06 -26.12
C HIS A 77 -20.69 -0.87 -25.66
N PHE A 78 -20.41 -1.84 -24.79
CA PHE A 78 -21.44 -2.77 -24.28
C PHE A 78 -22.41 -2.09 -23.30
N TYR A 79 -21.94 -1.11 -22.54
CA TYR A 79 -22.76 -0.38 -21.56
C TYR A 79 -23.70 0.61 -22.24
N ASP A 80 -23.19 1.37 -23.20
CA ASP A 80 -23.98 2.37 -23.93
C ASP A 80 -25.13 1.70 -24.70
N HIS A 81 -24.91 0.54 -25.32
CA HIS A 81 -25.97 -0.20 -26.01
C HIS A 81 -27.04 -0.75 -25.05
N ALA A 82 -26.66 -1.23 -23.85
CA ALA A 82 -27.62 -1.67 -22.85
C ALA A 82 -28.47 -0.51 -22.32
N GLU A 83 -27.85 0.66 -22.09
CA GLU A 83 -28.56 1.86 -21.65
C GLU A 83 -29.52 2.39 -22.75
N GLN A 84 -29.11 2.36 -24.02
CA GLN A 84 -29.98 2.75 -25.12
C GLN A 84 -31.17 1.81 -25.30
N LEU A 85 -30.97 0.50 -25.16
CA LEU A 85 -32.08 -0.46 -25.18
C LEU A 85 -33.04 -0.23 -24.00
N GLN A 86 -32.52 0.03 -22.81
CA GLN A 86 -33.35 0.30 -21.64
C GLN A 86 -34.17 1.60 -21.81
N LYS A 87 -33.61 2.64 -22.44
CA LYS A 87 -34.34 3.88 -22.78
C LYS A 87 -35.34 3.70 -23.93
N ALA A 88 -35.12 2.75 -24.83
CA ALA A 88 -36.03 2.46 -25.95
C ALA A 88 -37.22 1.57 -25.55
N THR A 89 -37.15 0.91 -24.39
CA THR A 89 -38.19 -0.02 -23.90
C THR A 89 -39.01 0.57 -22.74
N ALA A 90 -38.71 1.80 -22.31
CA ALA A 90 -39.42 2.56 -21.27
C ALA A 90 -40.27 3.67 -21.92
#